data_AF-A0A954W7C1-F1
#
_entry.id   AF-A0A954W7C1-F1
#
_cell.length_a   1.000
_cell.length_b   1.000
_cell.length_c   1.000
_cell.angle_alpha   90.00
_cell.angle_beta   90.00
_cell.angle_gamma   90.00
#
_symmetry.space_group_name_H-M   'P 1'
#
loop_
_entity.id
_entity.type
_entity.pdbx_description
1 polymer ?
#
loop_
_entity_poly.entity_id
_entity_poly.type
_entity_poly.pdbx_seq_one_letter_code
_entity_poly.pdbx_strand_id
1 'polypeptide(L)'
;MPTSPLPAADPPTDLAARAKQTMRRAATYYRTQVATHGGYVYHYTPDLKTRWGEGLATVDQIWVQPPGTPTVGLAFLRAYEATGDEFYLDAATDAA
;
A
#
# COMPACT_ATOMS: atom_id res chain seq x y z
N MET A 1 -23.86 29.65 -5.47
CA MET A 1 -23.55 28.21 -5.60
C MET A 1 -24.47 27.45 -4.67
N PRO A 2 -25.31 26.51 -5.14
CA PRO A 2 -26.10 25.69 -4.23
C PRO A 2 -25.19 24.66 -3.55
N THR A 3 -25.17 24.63 -2.23
CA THR A 3 -24.46 23.62 -1.44
C THR A 3 -25.35 22.39 -1.35
N SER A 4 -25.07 21.37 -2.17
CA SER A 4 -25.66 20.04 -1.97
C SER A 4 -25.15 19.46 -0.65
N PRO A 5 -26.01 18.88 0.20
CA PRO A 5 -25.55 18.19 1.39
C PRO A 5 -24.68 16.99 1.00
N LEU A 6 -23.57 16.82 1.72
CA LEU A 6 -22.74 15.62 1.59
C LEU A 6 -23.61 14.39 1.92
N PRO A 7 -23.53 13.30 1.13
CA PRO A 7 -24.29 12.10 1.41
C PRO A 7 -23.96 11.59 2.82
N ALA A 8 -24.98 11.14 3.54
CA ALA A 8 -24.82 10.57 4.87
C ALA A 8 -23.86 9.37 4.81
N ALA A 9 -22.90 9.30 5.74
CA ALA A 9 -21.98 8.20 5.84
C ALA A 9 -22.76 6.89 6.10
N ASP A 10 -22.41 5.83 5.38
CA ASP A 10 -22.97 4.49 5.57
C ASP A 10 -22.84 4.02 7.02
N PRO A 11 -23.76 3.16 7.52
CA PRO A 11 -23.75 2.70 8.89
C PRO A 11 -22.38 2.10 9.29
N PRO A 12 -21.96 2.20 10.57
CA PRO A 12 -20.60 1.87 11.01
C PRO A 12 -20.11 0.46 10.63
N THR A 13 -21.04 -0.50 10.56
CA THR A 13 -20.79 -1.90 10.19
C THR A 13 -20.33 -2.04 8.73
N ASP A 14 -20.84 -1.19 7.85
CA ASP A 14 -20.50 -1.15 6.43
C ASP A 14 -19.17 -0.44 6.20
N LEU A 15 -18.92 0.67 6.90
CA LEU A 15 -17.67 1.42 6.76
C LEU A 15 -16.45 0.57 7.14
N ALA A 16 -16.50 -0.15 8.26
CA ALA A 16 -15.39 -1.01 8.70
C ALA A 16 -15.13 -2.17 7.72
N ALA A 17 -16.19 -2.79 7.20
CA ALA A 17 -16.08 -3.86 6.21
C ALA A 17 -15.49 -3.35 4.88
N ARG A 18 -16.01 -2.22 4.37
CA ARG A 18 -15.50 -1.57 3.16
C ARG A 18 -14.05 -1.12 3.31
N ALA A 19 -13.67 -0.61 4.49
CA ALA A 19 -12.28 -0.25 4.79
C ALA A 19 -11.36 -1.47 4.69
N LYS A 20 -11.72 -2.58 5.36
CA LYS A 20 -10.94 -3.84 5.29
C LYS A 20 -10.83 -4.36 3.85
N GLN A 21 -11.93 -4.36 3.09
CA GLN A 21 -11.92 -4.80 1.69
C GLN A 21 -11.02 -3.91 0.82
N THR A 22 -11.08 -2.59 1.02
CA THR A 22 -10.27 -1.62 0.26
C THR A 22 -8.80 -1.74 0.62
N MET A 23 -8.46 -1.86 1.90
CA MET A 23 -7.10 -2.14 2.37
C MET A 23 -6.56 -3.41 1.74
N ARG A 24 -7.35 -4.50 1.73
CA ARG A 24 -6.92 -5.78 1.15
C ARG A 24 -6.63 -5.66 -0.34
N ARG A 25 -7.48 -4.94 -1.09
CA ARG A 25 -7.26 -4.68 -2.52
C ARG A 25 -5.99 -3.87 -2.77
N ALA A 26 -5.79 -2.78 -2.03
CA ALA A 26 -4.60 -1.93 -2.15
C ALA A 26 -3.32 -2.71 -1.82
N ALA A 27 -3.32 -3.44 -0.71
CA ALA A 27 -2.19 -4.25 -0.29
C ALA A 27 -1.87 -5.39 -1.26
N THR A 28 -2.90 -6.03 -1.84
CA THR A 28 -2.71 -7.05 -2.88
C THR A 28 -2.06 -6.45 -4.13
N TYR A 29 -2.48 -5.27 -4.56
CA TYR A 29 -1.84 -4.57 -5.68
C TYR A 29 -0.37 -4.25 -5.37
N TYR A 30 -0.07 -3.72 -4.19
CA TYR A 30 1.31 -3.43 -3.80
C TYR A 30 2.18 -4.68 -3.73
N ARG A 31 1.69 -5.77 -3.12
CA ARG A 31 2.45 -7.01 -2.97
C ARG A 31 2.69 -7.73 -4.30
N THR A 32 1.72 -7.69 -5.22
CA THR A 32 1.76 -8.54 -6.43
C THR A 32 2.12 -7.81 -7.72
N GLN A 33 1.91 -6.48 -7.78
CA GLN A 33 2.14 -5.69 -9.00
C GLN A 33 3.26 -4.67 -8.85
N VAL A 34 3.35 -4.02 -7.68
CA VAL A 34 4.33 -2.94 -7.44
C VAL A 34 5.67 -3.50 -6.96
N ALA A 35 5.64 -4.50 -6.08
CA ALA A 35 6.83 -5.08 -5.48
C ALA A 35 7.80 -5.62 -6.55
N THR A 36 9.10 -5.45 -6.31
CA THR A 36 10.15 -6.16 -7.03
C THR A 36 11.07 -6.81 -6.02
N HIS A 37 11.16 -8.15 -6.05
CA HIS A 37 11.87 -8.95 -5.04
C HIS A 37 11.44 -8.60 -3.59
N GLY A 38 10.16 -8.28 -3.39
CA GLY A 38 9.63 -7.84 -2.09
C GLY A 38 9.91 -6.36 -1.74
N GLY A 39 10.74 -5.66 -2.51
CA GLY A 39 11.09 -4.27 -2.26
C GLY A 39 10.35 -3.24 -3.11
N TYR A 40 10.52 -1.97 -2.70
CA TYR A 40 9.82 -0.81 -3.24
C TYR A 40 10.75 0.41 -3.40
N VAL A 41 10.43 1.31 -4.33
CA VAL A 41 11.08 2.62 -4.52
C VAL A 41 10.16 3.79 -4.14
N TYR A 42 10.66 5.02 -4.24
CA TYR A 42 9.96 6.22 -3.77
C TYR A 42 8.75 6.59 -4.63
N HIS A 43 8.90 6.48 -5.94
CA HIS A 43 7.90 6.92 -6.89
C HIS A 43 7.81 5.97 -8.08
N TYR A 44 6.58 5.78 -8.55
CA TYR A 44 6.26 5.01 -9.74
C TYR A 44 5.33 5.83 -10.62
N THR A 45 5.50 5.76 -11.94
CA THR A 45 4.40 6.14 -12.84
C THR A 45 3.22 5.18 -12.64
N PRO A 46 1.97 5.59 -12.94
CA PRO A 46 0.80 4.72 -12.78
C PRO A 46 0.87 3.40 -13.56
N ASP A 47 1.65 3.37 -14.65
CA ASP A 47 1.90 2.17 -15.46
C ASP A 47 3.14 1.37 -15.01
N LEU A 48 3.78 1.77 -13.91
CA LEU A 48 4.97 1.16 -13.28
C LEU A 48 6.23 1.09 -14.15
N LYS A 49 6.22 1.73 -15.33
CA LYS A 49 7.35 1.70 -16.28
C LYS A 49 8.53 2.54 -15.84
N THR A 50 8.26 3.65 -15.16
CA THR A 50 9.31 4.53 -14.64
C THR A 50 9.27 4.56 -13.13
N ARG A 51 10.45 4.43 -12.56
CA ARG A 51 10.68 4.22 -11.13
C ARG A 51 11.78 5.15 -10.67
N TRP A 52 11.64 5.68 -9.46
CA TRP A 52 12.64 6.55 -8.89
C TRP A 52 12.92 6.22 -7.43
N GLY A 53 14.21 6.19 -7.13
CA GLY A 53 14.76 6.39 -5.80
C GLY A 53 15.41 7.76 -5.73
N GLU A 54 16.69 7.81 -5.37
CA GLU A 54 17.52 9.04 -5.46
C GLU A 54 17.80 9.48 -6.90
N GLY A 55 17.52 8.60 -7.86
CA GLY A 55 17.54 8.85 -9.29
C GLY A 55 16.62 7.86 -10.00
N LEU A 56 16.75 7.76 -11.33
CA LEU A 56 16.04 6.72 -12.09
C LEU A 56 16.45 5.34 -11.58
N ALA A 57 15.46 4.55 -11.20
CA ALA A 57 15.61 3.17 -10.78
C ALA A 57 15.32 2.22 -11.94
N THR A 58 16.11 1.17 -12.05
CA THR A 58 15.81 0.03 -12.93
C THR A 58 14.68 -0.82 -12.35
N VAL A 59 14.19 -1.79 -13.14
CA VAL A 59 13.13 -2.70 -12.69
C VAL A 59 13.56 -3.53 -11.48
N ASP A 60 14.84 -3.91 -11.36
CA ASP A 60 15.31 -4.80 -10.30
C ASP A 60 15.80 -4.08 -9.04
N GLN A 61 15.82 -2.74 -9.04
CA GLN A 61 16.29 -1.95 -7.90
C GLN A 61 15.17 -1.64 -6.91
N ILE A 62 15.54 -1.63 -5.62
CA ILE A 62 14.70 -1.29 -4.48
C ILE A 62 15.40 -0.23 -3.62
N TRP A 63 14.67 0.46 -2.75
CA TRP A 63 15.24 1.48 -1.87
C TRP A 63 15.02 1.17 -0.40
N VAL A 64 16.04 1.43 0.42
CA VAL A 64 16.01 1.23 1.87
C VAL A 64 15.74 2.51 2.66
N GLN A 65 16.13 3.67 2.12
CA GLN A 65 15.85 4.97 2.72
C GLN A 65 14.35 5.28 2.60
N PRO A 66 13.71 5.92 3.60
CA PRO A 66 12.34 6.39 3.48
C PRO A 66 12.17 7.36 2.28
N PRO A 67 11.06 7.30 1.53
CA PRO A 67 9.86 6.46 1.73
C PRO A 67 9.91 5.09 1.00
N GLY A 68 11.08 4.43 0.93
CA GLY A 68 11.27 3.13 0.27
C GLY A 68 10.71 1.91 1.04
N THR A 69 11.29 0.75 0.78
CA THR A 69 10.86 -0.59 1.24
C THR A 69 10.45 -0.64 2.72
N PRO A 70 11.26 -0.15 3.69
CA PRO A 70 10.88 -0.25 5.10
C PRO A 70 9.60 0.53 5.45
N THR A 71 9.31 1.60 4.71
CA THR A 71 8.09 2.40 4.94
C THR A 71 6.84 1.62 4.52
N VAL A 72 6.93 0.85 3.43
CA VAL A 72 5.84 -0.04 2.98
C VAL A 72 5.67 -1.23 3.92
N GLY A 73 6.77 -1.85 4.35
CA GLY A 73 6.74 -2.92 5.36
C GLY A 73 6.06 -2.49 6.67
N LEU A 74 6.37 -1.28 7.17
CA LEU A 74 5.69 -0.71 8.34
C LEU A 74 4.19 -0.46 8.10
N ALA A 75 3.79 -0.09 6.89
CA ALA A 75 2.36 0.06 6.56
C ALA A 75 1.63 -1.28 6.60
N PHE A 76 2.26 -2.35 6.12
CA PHE A 76 1.73 -3.71 6.25
C PHE A 76 1.65 -4.17 7.71
N LEU A 77 2.67 -3.93 8.53
CA LEU A 77 2.62 -4.25 9.97
C LEU A 77 1.47 -3.53 10.68
N ARG A 78 1.27 -2.23 10.41
CA ARG A 78 0.12 -1.49 10.96
C ARG A 78 -1.22 -2.06 10.51
N ALA A 79 -1.32 -2.52 9.26
CA ALA A 79 -2.52 -3.18 8.76
C ALA A 79 -2.77 -4.53 9.46
N TYR A 80 -1.71 -5.30 9.72
CA TYR A 80 -1.80 -6.53 10.52
C TYR A 80 -2.28 -6.22 11.95
N GLU A 81 -1.65 -5.29 12.64
CA GLU A 81 -2.05 -4.88 14.00
C GLU A 81 -3.52 -4.44 14.09
N ALA A 82 -4.01 -3.71 13.07
CA ALA A 82 -5.38 -3.21 13.04
C ALA A 82 -6.44 -4.27 12.67
N THR A 83 -6.06 -5.38 12.03
CA THR A 83 -7.02 -6.31 11.42
C THR A 83 -6.87 -7.77 11.88
N GLY A 84 -5.68 -8.17 12.33
CA GLY A 84 -5.32 -9.56 12.63
C GLY A 84 -5.18 -10.47 11.40
N ASP A 85 -5.18 -9.94 10.19
CA ASP A 85 -5.13 -10.71 8.94
C ASP A 85 -3.68 -11.02 8.54
N GLU A 86 -3.29 -12.30 8.63
CA GLU A 86 -1.91 -12.78 8.41
C GLU A 86 -1.30 -12.39 7.07
N PHE A 87 -2.13 -12.14 6.05
CA PHE A 87 -1.62 -11.67 4.76
C PHE A 87 -0.78 -10.41 4.85
N TYR A 88 -1.15 -9.48 5.75
CA TYR A 88 -0.38 -8.26 5.94
C TYR A 88 0.96 -8.56 6.65
N LEU A 89 1.00 -9.55 7.53
CA LEU A 89 2.25 -9.98 8.16
C LEU A 89 3.18 -10.67 7.16
N ASP A 90 2.63 -11.52 6.29
CA ASP A 90 3.39 -12.11 5.18
C ASP A 90 3.95 -11.04 4.25
N ALA A 91 3.11 -10.05 3.88
CA ALA A 91 3.52 -8.94 3.02
C ALA A 91 4.61 -8.07 3.66
N ALA A 92 4.54 -7.86 4.99
CA ALA A 92 5.59 -7.17 5.73
C ALA A 92 6.90 -7.99 5.75
N THR A 93 6.81 -9.31 5.87
CA THR A 93 7.96 -10.22 5.84
C THR A 93 8.64 -10.24 4.49
N ASP A 94 7.86 -10.21 3.39
CA ASP A 94 8.41 -10.08 2.04
C ASP A 94 9.20 -8.77 1.85
N ALA A 95 8.84 -7.71 2.60
CA ALA A 95 9.46 -6.38 2.52
C ALA A 95 10.62 -6.17 3.53
N ALA A 96 11.16 -7.24 4.12
CA ALA A 96 12.20 -7.20 5.14
C ALA A 96 13.63 -7.42 4.59
#